data_AF-A0A1F3SJ67-F1
#
_entry.id   AF-A0A1F3SJ67-F1
#
_cell.length_a   1.000
_cell.length_b   1.000
_cell.length_c   1.000
_cell.angle_alpha   90.00
_cell.angle_beta   90.00
_cell.angle_gamma   90.00
#
_symmetry.space_group_name_H-M   'P 1'
#
loop_
_entity.id
_entity.type
_entity.pdbx_description
1 polymer ?
#
loop_
_entity_poly.entity_id
_entity_poly.type
_entity_poly.pdbx_seq_one_letter_code
_entity_poly.pdbx_strand_id
1 'polypeptide(L)'
;MYKCLGLLLSLSAFAAAPKIKVPDVIKMAKQKLVEHRRTEAVDILLSAILDENMVDSKIELQKELYQTITLFMTNEGQRLFELAESIRLSGQLGYQPKYEEAFGHEGKQLNILYGEALGYIKTKNCKKALEIISDIDSINPKSDETTYLRYRAQICSGAAIEELKEEALPKQKNFLPYIKVTLAQKALREEKAEVALSLAREAIFADTNFPMGYYWAWKILKNEENVGLDEAQRYLALCKVVMPTLRRKYYWEPELCVDTESVEAYIKKVEGQAS
;
A
#
# COMPACT_ATOMS: atom_id res chain seq x y z
N MET A 1 47.08 1.87 -47.72
CA MET A 1 46.99 3.32 -47.43
C MET A 1 45.54 3.68 -47.15
N TYR A 2 45.13 3.76 -45.88
CA TYR A 2 43.80 4.20 -45.48
C TYR A 2 43.86 5.66 -45.02
N LYS A 3 43.09 6.54 -45.67
CA LYS A 3 42.97 7.97 -45.34
C LYS A 3 42.07 8.14 -44.11
N CYS A 4 42.63 8.59 -42.99
CA CYS A 4 41.88 9.14 -41.87
C CYS A 4 41.23 10.45 -42.29
N LEU A 5 39.90 10.46 -42.39
CA LEU A 5 39.10 11.69 -42.54
C LEU A 5 38.81 12.23 -41.14
N GLY A 6 39.52 13.29 -40.75
CA GLY A 6 39.33 13.97 -39.47
C GLY A 6 38.02 14.76 -39.45
N LEU A 7 37.03 14.27 -38.72
CA LEU A 7 35.79 14.99 -38.42
C LEU A 7 36.06 15.95 -37.26
N LEU A 8 36.18 17.25 -37.55
CA LEU A 8 36.25 18.32 -36.55
C LEU A 8 34.88 18.46 -35.88
N LEU A 9 34.70 17.83 -34.72
CA LEU A 9 33.55 18.08 -33.84
C LEU A 9 33.69 19.49 -33.25
N SER A 10 32.89 20.42 -33.76
CA SER A 10 32.70 21.74 -33.17
C SER A 10 32.04 21.58 -31.79
N LEU A 11 32.81 21.84 -30.72
CA LEU A 11 32.30 21.97 -29.35
C LEU A 11 31.42 23.23 -29.27
N SER A 12 30.13 23.08 -29.51
CA SER A 12 29.15 24.11 -29.19
C SER A 12 29.06 24.24 -27.66
N ALA A 13 29.47 25.40 -27.14
CA ALA A 13 29.30 25.76 -25.74
C ALA A 13 27.80 25.87 -25.42
N PHE A 14 27.22 24.85 -24.79
CA PHE A 14 25.87 24.91 -24.28
C PHE A 14 25.86 25.82 -23.05
N ALA A 15 25.38 27.05 -23.21
CA ALA A 15 25.06 27.92 -22.09
C ALA A 15 24.00 27.21 -21.22
N ALA A 16 24.30 27.01 -19.94
CA ALA A 16 23.35 26.43 -19.00
C ALA A 16 22.11 27.33 -18.91
N ALA A 17 20.93 26.77 -19.16
CA ALA A 17 19.68 27.48 -18.99
C ALA A 17 19.55 27.95 -17.52
N PRO A 18 19.00 29.14 -17.27
CA PRO A 18 18.84 29.65 -15.90
C PRO A 18 17.95 28.69 -15.10
N LYS A 19 18.41 28.32 -13.89
CA LYS A 19 17.66 27.44 -12.99
C LYS A 19 16.34 28.12 -12.59
N ILE A 20 15.22 27.47 -12.91
CA ILE A 20 13.87 27.93 -12.55
C ILE A 20 13.72 27.90 -11.02
N LYS A 21 13.11 28.93 -10.43
CA LYS A 21 12.90 28.97 -8.98
C LYS A 21 11.78 28.01 -8.58
N VAL A 22 11.92 27.37 -7.42
CA VAL A 22 10.93 26.41 -6.86
C VAL A 22 9.49 26.94 -6.86
N PRO A 23 9.20 28.20 -6.44
CA PRO A 23 7.84 28.73 -6.50
C PRO A 23 7.25 28.78 -7.91
N ASP A 24 8.07 29.04 -8.93
CA ASP A 24 7.63 29.08 -10.33
C ASP A 24 7.31 27.67 -10.84
N VAL A 25 8.11 26.66 -10.47
CA VAL A 25 7.82 25.24 -10.76
C VAL A 25 6.49 24.81 -10.14
N ILE A 26 6.27 25.12 -8.85
CA ILE A 26 5.02 24.80 -8.15
C ILE A 26 3.83 25.47 -8.84
N LYS A 27 3.97 26.74 -9.24
CA LYS A 27 2.93 27.47 -9.97
C LYS A 27 2.62 26.81 -11.31
N MET A 28 3.64 26.37 -12.06
CA MET A 28 3.46 25.65 -13.32
C MET A 28 2.71 24.32 -13.12
N ALA A 29 3.08 23.54 -12.10
CA ALA A 29 2.40 22.28 -11.78
C ALA A 29 0.92 22.50 -11.38
N LYS A 30 0.64 23.52 -10.55
CA LYS A 30 -0.73 23.90 -10.17
C LYS A 30 -1.56 24.33 -11.38
N GLN A 31 -0.97 25.08 -12.31
CA GLN A 31 -1.65 25.45 -13.54
C GLN A 31 -2.04 24.21 -14.36
N LYS A 32 -1.16 23.19 -14.42
CA LYS A 32 -1.49 21.91 -15.06
C LYS A 32 -2.61 21.15 -14.36
N LEU A 33 -2.69 21.20 -13.03
CA LEU A 33 -3.81 20.64 -12.30
C LEU A 33 -5.14 21.35 -12.62
N VAL A 34 -5.14 22.68 -12.71
CA VAL A 34 -6.34 23.46 -13.12
C VAL A 34 -6.78 23.09 -14.54
N GLU A 35 -5.84 22.74 -15.42
CA GLU A 35 -6.10 22.24 -16.78
C GLU A 35 -6.50 20.74 -16.82
N HIS A 36 -6.69 20.08 -15.66
CA HIS A 36 -6.93 18.64 -15.54
C HIS A 36 -5.80 17.75 -16.11
N ARG A 37 -4.57 18.24 -16.15
CA ARG A 37 -3.37 17.55 -16.68
C ARG A 37 -2.48 17.06 -15.55
N ARG A 38 -2.99 16.15 -14.70
CA ARG A 38 -2.27 15.63 -13.51
C ARG A 38 -0.92 15.02 -13.85
N THR A 39 -0.83 14.19 -14.89
CA THR A 39 0.42 13.53 -15.29
C THR A 39 1.54 14.54 -15.56
N GLU A 40 1.23 15.63 -16.28
CA GLU A 40 2.21 16.68 -16.54
C GLU A 40 2.60 17.47 -15.28
N ALA A 41 1.64 17.73 -14.39
CA ALA A 41 1.94 18.35 -13.11
C ALA A 41 2.93 17.51 -12.30
N VAL A 42 2.71 16.19 -12.27
CA VAL A 42 3.59 15.21 -11.61
C VAL A 42 4.96 15.17 -12.26
N ASP A 43 5.04 15.11 -13.60
CA ASP A 43 6.32 15.06 -14.34
C ASP A 43 7.16 16.33 -14.10
N ILE A 44 6.52 17.51 -14.06
CA ILE A 44 7.16 18.78 -13.71
C ILE A 44 7.78 18.71 -12.32
N LEU A 45 7.02 18.25 -11.32
CA LEU A 45 7.47 18.20 -9.93
C LEU A 45 8.57 17.15 -9.73
N LEU A 46 8.42 15.95 -10.31
CA LEU A 46 9.43 14.89 -10.24
C LEU A 46 10.75 15.33 -10.86
N SER A 47 10.71 15.94 -12.04
CA SER A 47 11.91 16.46 -12.70
C SER A 47 12.62 17.51 -11.83
N ALA A 48 11.86 18.44 -11.26
CA ALA A 48 12.42 19.45 -10.36
C ALA A 48 13.01 18.86 -9.06
N ILE A 49 12.41 17.80 -8.50
CA ILE A 49 12.95 17.12 -7.31
C ILE A 49 14.30 16.47 -7.60
N LEU A 50 14.46 15.87 -8.80
CA LEU A 50 15.72 15.24 -9.22
C LEU A 50 16.84 16.26 -9.41
N ASP A 51 16.52 17.42 -9.99
CA ASP A 51 17.50 18.48 -10.29
C ASP A 51 17.81 19.41 -9.09
N GLU A 52 16.98 19.39 -8.06
CA GLU A 52 17.20 20.19 -6.86
C GLU A 52 18.36 19.62 -6.02
N ASN A 53 19.11 20.47 -5.33
CA ASN A 53 20.18 20.08 -4.41
C ASN A 53 19.90 20.56 -2.98
N MET A 54 19.10 21.62 -2.83
CA MET A 54 18.73 22.17 -1.53
C MET A 54 17.67 21.29 -0.85
N VAL A 55 17.94 20.86 0.38
CA VAL A 55 17.07 19.95 1.14
C VAL A 55 15.69 20.57 1.38
N ASP A 56 15.62 21.82 1.82
CA ASP A 56 14.34 22.49 2.12
C ASP A 56 13.46 22.62 0.87
N SER A 57 14.08 22.97 -0.27
CA SER A 57 13.41 23.04 -1.57
C SER A 57 12.90 21.68 -2.04
N LYS A 58 13.66 20.60 -1.83
CA LYS A 58 13.19 19.23 -2.10
C LYS A 58 11.98 18.88 -1.25
N ILE A 59 12.01 19.20 0.04
CA ILE A 59 10.89 18.94 0.96
C ILE A 59 9.64 19.69 0.50
N GLU A 60 9.78 20.95 0.08
CA GLU A 60 8.66 21.75 -0.44
C GLU A 60 8.07 21.14 -1.72
N LEU A 61 8.92 20.77 -2.69
CA LEU A 61 8.50 20.11 -3.92
C LEU A 61 7.85 18.74 -3.67
N GLN A 62 8.38 17.95 -2.73
CA GLN A 62 7.81 16.65 -2.35
C GLN A 62 6.44 16.81 -1.69
N LYS A 63 6.26 17.83 -0.84
CA LYS A 63 4.97 18.15 -0.24
C LYS A 63 3.94 18.50 -1.32
N GLU A 64 4.32 19.33 -2.29
CA GLU A 64 3.44 19.71 -3.39
C GLU A 64 3.13 18.52 -4.31
N LEU A 65 4.12 17.67 -4.60
CA LEU A 65 3.92 16.41 -5.34
C LEU A 65 2.90 15.52 -4.63
N TYR A 66 3.05 15.34 -3.32
CA TYR A 66 2.12 14.54 -2.53
C TYR A 66 0.68 15.10 -2.59
N GLN A 67 0.53 16.43 -2.49
CA GLN A 67 -0.78 17.08 -2.66
C GLN A 67 -1.35 16.86 -4.08
N THR A 68 -0.53 17.02 -5.10
CA THR A 68 -0.88 16.84 -6.52
C THR A 68 -1.38 15.43 -6.82
N ILE A 69 -0.74 14.39 -6.29
CA ILE A 69 -1.11 12.99 -6.56
C ILE A 69 -2.28 12.51 -5.70
N THR A 70 -2.58 13.17 -4.57
CA THR A 70 -3.68 12.76 -3.66
C THR A 70 -4.95 13.60 -3.81
N LEU A 71 -4.89 14.80 -4.37
CA LEU A 71 -6.06 15.65 -4.58
C LEU A 71 -7.01 15.03 -5.62
N PHE A 72 -8.31 15.01 -5.32
CA PHE A 72 -9.36 14.76 -6.32
C PHE A 72 -9.66 16.06 -7.08
N MET A 73 -9.58 16.01 -8.41
CA MET A 73 -9.84 17.15 -9.30
C MET A 73 -11.34 17.32 -9.56
N THR A 74 -12.14 16.28 -9.35
CA THR A 74 -13.58 16.30 -9.59
C THR A 74 -14.36 15.71 -8.42
N ASN A 75 -15.54 16.29 -8.14
CA ASN A 75 -16.47 15.72 -7.15
C ASN A 75 -16.95 14.33 -7.56
N GLU A 76 -17.10 14.09 -8.86
CA GLU A 76 -17.56 12.80 -9.38
C GLU A 76 -16.52 11.70 -9.18
N GLY A 77 -15.25 11.97 -9.49
CA GLY A 77 -14.15 11.04 -9.24
C GLY A 77 -14.01 10.69 -7.76
N GLN A 78 -14.13 11.67 -6.87
CA GLN A 78 -14.15 11.42 -5.42
C GLN A 78 -15.33 10.53 -5.01
N ARG A 79 -16.54 10.83 -5.50
CA ARG A 79 -17.76 10.06 -5.19
C ARG A 79 -17.64 8.60 -5.63
N LEU A 80 -17.11 8.36 -6.84
CA LEU A 80 -16.88 7.03 -7.38
C LEU A 80 -15.82 6.26 -6.58
N PHE A 81 -14.73 6.92 -6.20
CA PHE A 81 -13.71 6.34 -5.32
C PHE A 81 -14.29 5.94 -3.96
N GLU A 82 -15.05 6.82 -3.30
CA GLU A 82 -15.68 6.53 -2.01
C GLU A 82 -16.69 5.38 -2.10
N LEU A 83 -17.44 5.29 -3.21
CA LEU A 83 -18.31 4.16 -3.50
C LEU A 83 -17.52 2.86 -3.68
N ALA A 84 -16.42 2.88 -4.44
CA ALA A 84 -15.55 1.73 -4.62
C ALA A 84 -14.98 1.23 -3.29
N GLU A 85 -14.51 2.15 -2.45
CA GLU A 85 -14.00 1.84 -1.10
C GLU A 85 -15.08 1.23 -0.20
N SER A 86 -16.30 1.77 -0.22
CA SER A 86 -17.43 1.23 0.54
C SER A 86 -17.71 -0.23 0.14
N ILE A 87 -17.78 -0.52 -1.15
CA ILE A 87 -18.01 -1.88 -1.68
C ILE A 87 -16.84 -2.81 -1.31
N ARG A 88 -15.60 -2.37 -1.50
CA ARG A 88 -14.41 -3.17 -1.18
C ARG A 88 -14.35 -3.53 0.31
N LEU A 89 -14.58 -2.54 1.18
CA LEU A 89 -14.56 -2.70 2.63
C LEU A 89 -15.75 -3.50 3.16
N SER A 90 -16.89 -3.53 2.45
CA SER A 90 -18.02 -4.39 2.81
C SER A 90 -17.76 -5.87 2.51
N GLY A 91 -16.77 -6.17 1.66
CA GLY A 91 -16.46 -7.54 1.21
C GLY A 91 -17.22 -7.95 -0.05
N GLN A 92 -18.02 -7.04 -0.62
CA GLN A 92 -18.74 -7.29 -1.86
C GLN A 92 -17.80 -7.23 -3.08
N LEU A 93 -18.12 -8.02 -4.10
CA LEU A 93 -17.49 -7.91 -5.42
C LEU A 93 -18.03 -6.68 -6.16
N GLY A 94 -17.35 -6.25 -7.23
CA GLY A 94 -17.81 -5.16 -8.09
C GLY A 94 -17.30 -3.76 -7.69
N TYR A 95 -16.28 -3.66 -6.84
CA TYR A 95 -15.59 -2.40 -6.59
C TYR A 95 -14.66 -2.00 -7.74
N GLN A 96 -14.15 -2.96 -8.53
CA GLN A 96 -13.17 -2.71 -9.60
C GLN A 96 -13.72 -1.75 -10.68
N PRO A 97 -14.93 -1.97 -11.24
CA PRO A 97 -15.49 -1.03 -12.21
C PRO A 97 -15.62 0.40 -11.67
N LYS A 98 -15.83 0.55 -10.34
CA LYS A 98 -15.94 1.87 -9.71
C LYS A 98 -14.60 2.56 -9.54
N TYR A 99 -13.52 1.82 -9.30
CA TYR A 99 -12.17 2.40 -9.39
C TYR A 99 -11.82 2.76 -10.84
N GLU A 100 -12.15 1.92 -11.81
CA GLU A 100 -11.91 2.21 -13.24
C GLU A 100 -12.65 3.47 -13.71
N GLU A 101 -13.93 3.62 -13.35
CA GLU A 101 -14.71 4.85 -13.58
C GLU A 101 -14.04 6.06 -12.90
N ALA A 102 -13.66 5.95 -11.62
CA ALA A 102 -12.99 7.03 -10.90
C ALA A 102 -11.64 7.41 -11.54
N PHE A 103 -10.86 6.42 -11.99
CA PHE A 103 -9.60 6.61 -12.70
C PHE A 103 -9.80 7.37 -14.02
N GLY A 104 -10.90 7.10 -14.73
CA GLY A 104 -11.27 7.86 -15.94
C GLY A 104 -11.48 9.36 -15.69
N HIS A 105 -11.96 9.74 -14.50
CA HIS A 105 -12.15 11.14 -14.10
C HIS A 105 -10.88 11.78 -13.53
N GLU A 106 -10.08 11.01 -12.80
CA GLU A 106 -9.00 11.54 -11.96
C GLU A 106 -7.59 11.29 -12.51
N GLY A 107 -7.47 10.39 -13.48
CA GLY A 107 -6.18 9.89 -13.97
C GLY A 107 -5.43 9.12 -12.89
N LYS A 108 -4.09 9.25 -12.89
CA LYS A 108 -3.19 8.60 -11.92
C LYS A 108 -3.28 9.22 -10.50
N GLN A 109 -4.47 9.24 -9.91
CA GLN A 109 -4.69 9.64 -8.52
C GLN A 109 -4.27 8.49 -7.60
N LEU A 110 -3.44 8.80 -6.61
CA LEU A 110 -2.71 7.81 -5.82
C LEU A 110 -3.62 6.92 -4.94
N ASN A 111 -4.67 7.48 -4.35
CA ASN A 111 -5.59 6.74 -3.49
C ASN A 111 -6.41 5.71 -4.29
N ILE A 112 -6.79 6.03 -5.52
CA ILE A 112 -7.45 5.07 -6.43
C ILE A 112 -6.52 3.88 -6.69
N LEU A 113 -5.25 4.14 -7.02
CA LEU A 113 -4.27 3.09 -7.26
C LEU A 113 -4.02 2.22 -6.01
N TYR A 114 -3.94 2.83 -4.83
CA TYR A 114 -3.84 2.08 -3.57
C TYR A 114 -5.07 1.18 -3.33
N GLY A 115 -6.27 1.72 -3.54
CA GLY A 115 -7.52 0.97 -3.40
C GLY A 115 -7.61 -0.21 -4.37
N GLU A 116 -7.24 -0.01 -5.63
CA GLU A 116 -7.17 -1.06 -6.65
C GLU A 116 -6.16 -2.16 -6.26
N ALA A 117 -4.94 -1.79 -5.88
CA ALA A 117 -3.91 -2.74 -5.47
C ALA A 117 -4.39 -3.60 -4.29
N LEU A 118 -4.99 -2.99 -3.27
CA LEU A 118 -5.58 -3.70 -2.13
C LEU A 118 -6.72 -4.64 -2.54
N GLY A 119 -7.57 -4.20 -3.47
CA GLY A 119 -8.62 -5.03 -4.03
C GLY A 119 -8.07 -6.27 -4.75
N TYR A 120 -7.07 -6.09 -5.61
CA TYR A 120 -6.43 -7.20 -6.30
C TYR A 120 -5.71 -8.16 -5.34
N ILE A 121 -5.09 -7.67 -4.27
CA ILE A 121 -4.54 -8.52 -3.21
C ILE A 121 -5.66 -9.33 -2.51
N LYS A 122 -6.77 -8.67 -2.16
CA LYS A 122 -7.93 -9.33 -1.53
C LYS A 122 -8.51 -10.46 -2.38
N THR A 123 -8.56 -10.27 -3.70
CA THR A 123 -9.07 -11.24 -4.68
C THR A 123 -8.00 -12.21 -5.19
N LYS A 124 -6.81 -12.22 -4.57
CA LYS A 124 -5.68 -13.10 -4.91
C LYS A 124 -5.15 -12.91 -6.35
N ASN A 125 -5.49 -11.80 -7.02
CA ASN A 125 -4.88 -11.43 -8.30
C ASN A 125 -3.62 -10.58 -8.07
N CYS A 126 -2.64 -11.20 -7.44
CA CYS A 126 -1.44 -10.53 -6.95
C CYS A 126 -0.53 -10.00 -8.07
N LYS A 127 -0.58 -10.64 -9.26
CA LYS A 127 0.11 -10.16 -10.46
C LYS A 127 -0.40 -8.77 -10.84
N LYS A 128 -1.73 -8.60 -10.91
CA LYS A 128 -2.32 -7.30 -11.24
C LYS A 128 -2.03 -6.25 -10.17
N ALA A 129 -2.06 -6.65 -8.89
CA ALA A 129 -1.63 -5.76 -7.80
C ALA A 129 -0.18 -5.26 -7.99
N LEU A 130 0.75 -6.14 -8.38
CA LEU A 130 2.15 -5.75 -8.64
C LEU A 130 2.30 -4.80 -9.84
N GLU A 131 1.50 -4.98 -10.90
CA GLU A 131 1.45 -4.03 -12.03
C GLU A 131 1.03 -2.64 -11.55
N ILE A 132 -0.07 -2.54 -10.77
CA ILE A 132 -0.54 -1.27 -10.20
C ILE A 132 0.48 -0.65 -9.23
N ILE A 133 1.16 -1.48 -8.43
CA ILE A 133 2.23 -1.00 -7.53
C ILE A 133 3.40 -0.43 -8.32
N SER A 134 3.75 -1.01 -9.47
CA SER A 134 4.75 -0.43 -10.37
C SER A 134 4.32 0.94 -10.91
N ASP A 135 3.02 1.13 -11.20
CA ASP A 135 2.49 2.44 -11.58
C ASP A 135 2.59 3.44 -10.43
N ILE A 136 2.32 3.00 -9.20
CA ILE A 136 2.48 3.82 -8.00
C ILE A 136 3.95 4.24 -7.79
N ASP A 137 4.91 3.32 -7.98
CA ASP A 137 6.34 3.65 -7.85
C ASP A 137 6.79 4.72 -8.83
N SER A 138 6.18 4.78 -10.01
CA SER A 138 6.50 5.80 -11.01
C SER A 138 6.13 7.22 -10.57
N ILE A 139 5.18 7.36 -9.64
CA ILE A 139 4.67 8.67 -9.17
C ILE A 139 5.02 8.99 -7.71
N ASN A 140 5.20 7.98 -6.86
CA ASN A 140 5.50 8.13 -5.43
C ASN A 140 6.50 7.06 -4.95
N PRO A 141 7.74 7.09 -5.48
CA PRO A 141 8.72 6.06 -5.22
C PRO A 141 9.07 5.98 -3.74
N LYS A 142 9.17 4.75 -3.21
CA LYS A 142 9.65 4.46 -1.85
C LYS A 142 8.80 5.06 -0.73
N SER A 143 7.51 5.34 -0.98
CA SER A 143 6.58 5.61 0.12
C SER A 143 6.38 4.36 0.98
N ASP A 144 6.04 4.59 2.24
CA ASP A 144 5.83 3.52 3.22
C ASP A 144 4.63 2.65 2.82
N GLU A 145 3.56 3.28 2.36
CA GLU A 145 2.36 2.66 1.80
C GLU A 145 2.70 1.71 0.63
N THR A 146 3.47 2.20 -0.34
CA THR A 146 3.85 1.43 -1.53
C THR A 146 4.75 0.26 -1.17
N THR A 147 5.69 0.48 -0.24
CA THR A 147 6.58 -0.58 0.24
C THR A 147 5.79 -1.67 0.95
N TYR A 148 4.85 -1.29 1.81
CA TYR A 148 3.94 -2.23 2.47
C TYR A 148 3.06 -2.99 1.46
N LEU A 149 2.47 -2.30 0.48
CA LEU A 149 1.66 -2.94 -0.57
C LEU A 149 2.46 -3.94 -1.40
N ARG A 150 3.70 -3.59 -1.79
CA ARG A 150 4.59 -4.51 -2.50
C ARG A 150 4.83 -5.77 -1.69
N TYR A 151 5.08 -5.61 -0.39
CA TYR A 151 5.29 -6.72 0.52
C TYR A 151 4.05 -7.64 0.60
N ARG A 152 2.86 -7.04 0.75
CA ARG A 152 1.59 -7.79 0.74
C ARG A 152 1.34 -8.49 -0.59
N ALA A 153 1.62 -7.84 -1.72
CA ALA A 153 1.41 -8.41 -3.05
C ALA A 153 2.37 -9.58 -3.33
N GLN A 154 3.60 -9.53 -2.87
CA GLN A 154 4.56 -10.64 -3.00
C GLN A 154 4.21 -11.84 -2.11
N ILE A 155 3.77 -11.59 -0.88
CA ILE A 155 3.19 -12.65 -0.06
C ILE A 155 1.96 -13.22 -0.76
N CYS A 156 1.05 -12.38 -1.24
CA CYS A 156 -0.10 -12.84 -2.00
C CYS A 156 0.32 -13.77 -3.17
N SER A 157 1.35 -13.43 -3.95
CA SER A 157 1.78 -14.20 -5.12
C SER A 157 2.55 -15.49 -4.80
N GLY A 158 3.00 -15.66 -3.55
CA GLY A 158 3.88 -16.77 -3.17
C GLY A 158 5.30 -16.64 -3.73
N ALA A 159 5.66 -15.49 -4.30
CA ALA A 159 7.02 -15.23 -4.73
C ALA A 159 7.99 -15.26 -3.54
N ALA A 160 9.24 -15.65 -3.81
CA ALA A 160 10.30 -15.61 -2.80
C ALA A 160 10.43 -14.17 -2.27
N ILE A 161 10.26 -14.01 -0.97
CA ILE A 161 10.29 -12.70 -0.29
C ILE A 161 11.75 -12.27 -0.02
N GLU A 162 12.72 -12.99 -0.59
CA GLU A 162 14.17 -12.88 -0.31
C GLU A 162 14.75 -11.48 -0.58
N GLU A 163 14.05 -10.63 -1.35
CA GLU A 163 14.51 -9.29 -1.71
C GLU A 163 14.10 -8.19 -0.70
N LEU A 164 13.19 -8.45 0.25
CA LEU A 164 12.77 -7.44 1.21
C LEU A 164 13.55 -7.52 2.52
N LYS A 165 14.57 -6.65 2.55
CA LYS A 165 15.28 -6.19 3.74
C LYS A 165 14.29 -5.57 4.73
N GLU A 166 14.26 -6.06 5.97
CA GLU A 166 13.42 -5.50 7.05
C GLU A 166 13.69 -4.01 7.25
N GLU A 167 14.91 -3.56 6.95
CA GLU A 167 15.33 -2.16 6.98
C GLU A 167 14.58 -1.27 5.99
N ALA A 168 14.00 -1.86 4.93
CA ALA A 168 13.18 -1.16 3.95
C ALA A 168 11.72 -1.02 4.40
N LEU A 169 11.28 -1.73 5.44
CA LEU A 169 9.90 -1.65 5.91
C LEU A 169 9.61 -0.27 6.53
N PRO A 170 8.37 0.21 6.40
CA PRO A 170 7.94 1.43 7.05
C PRO A 170 8.27 1.44 8.54
N LYS A 171 9.02 2.45 8.98
CA LYS A 171 9.36 2.62 10.41
C LYS A 171 8.30 3.40 11.18
N GLN A 172 7.28 3.90 10.48
CA GLN A 172 6.18 4.60 11.10
C GLN A 172 5.41 3.68 12.04
N LYS A 173 5.18 4.16 13.28
CA LYS A 173 4.47 3.42 14.34
C LYS A 173 3.11 2.90 13.88
N ASN A 174 2.42 3.65 13.01
CA ASN A 174 1.09 3.29 12.52
C ASN A 174 1.10 2.04 11.61
N PHE A 175 2.22 1.73 10.94
CA PHE A 175 2.34 0.55 10.08
C PHE A 175 2.80 -0.71 10.82
N LEU A 176 3.33 -0.56 12.04
CA LEU A 176 3.91 -1.64 12.82
C LEU A 176 3.00 -2.89 12.95
N PRO A 177 1.71 -2.79 13.35
CA PRO A 177 0.87 -3.99 13.48
C PRO A 177 0.70 -4.73 12.15
N TYR A 178 0.55 -4.01 11.04
CA TYR A 178 0.42 -4.60 9.71
C TYR A 178 1.70 -5.28 9.27
N ILE A 179 2.84 -4.64 9.49
CA ILE A 179 4.16 -5.21 9.19
C ILE A 179 4.36 -6.51 9.96
N LYS A 180 4.09 -6.51 11.26
CA LYS A 180 4.29 -7.67 12.13
C LYS A 180 3.39 -8.84 11.74
N VAL A 181 2.12 -8.60 11.43
CA VAL A 181 1.24 -9.63 10.83
C VAL A 181 1.81 -10.16 9.52
N THR A 182 2.34 -9.28 8.68
CA THR A 182 2.85 -9.68 7.36
C THR A 182 4.15 -10.48 7.47
N LEU A 183 5.01 -10.14 8.42
CA LEU A 183 6.19 -10.94 8.79
C LEU A 183 5.80 -12.29 9.40
N ALA A 184 4.75 -12.34 10.22
CA ALA A 184 4.23 -13.60 10.76
C ALA A 184 3.77 -14.56 9.65
N GLN A 185 3.09 -14.03 8.62
CA GLN A 185 2.70 -14.80 7.43
C GLN A 185 3.89 -15.38 6.68
N LYS A 186 4.95 -14.59 6.49
CA LYS A 186 6.20 -15.05 5.89
C LYS A 186 6.84 -16.16 6.73
N ALA A 187 7.03 -15.93 8.03
CA ALA A 187 7.63 -16.91 8.92
C ALA A 187 6.86 -18.23 8.95
N LEU A 188 5.52 -18.18 8.92
CA LEU A 188 4.68 -19.37 8.87
C LEU A 188 4.88 -20.17 7.57
N ARG A 189 5.06 -19.50 6.43
CA ARG A 189 5.37 -20.16 5.14
C ARG A 189 6.76 -20.77 5.08
N GLU A 190 7.69 -20.18 5.83
CA GLU A 190 9.04 -20.71 6.02
C GLU A 190 9.08 -21.80 7.11
N GLU A 191 7.92 -22.28 7.58
CA GLU A 191 7.78 -23.31 8.62
C GLU A 191 8.38 -22.92 9.98
N LYS A 192 8.56 -21.61 10.23
CA LYS A 192 9.09 -21.06 11.49
C LYS A 192 7.95 -20.64 12.42
N ALA A 193 7.21 -21.62 12.93
CA ALA A 193 5.99 -21.38 13.72
C ALA A 193 6.21 -20.50 14.96
N GLU A 194 7.28 -20.74 15.73
CA GLU A 194 7.60 -19.95 16.93
C GLU A 194 7.85 -18.47 16.60
N VAL A 195 8.60 -18.21 15.53
CA VAL A 195 8.89 -16.85 15.05
C VAL A 195 7.60 -16.18 14.57
N ALA A 196 6.77 -16.91 13.82
CA ALA A 196 5.48 -16.42 13.37
C ALA A 196 4.56 -16.03 14.55
N LEU A 197 4.54 -16.84 15.61
CA LEU A 197 3.75 -16.57 16.80
C LEU A 197 4.25 -15.34 17.56
N SER A 198 5.58 -15.21 17.72
CA SER A 198 6.19 -14.02 18.32
C SER A 198 5.79 -12.75 17.57
N LEU A 199 5.88 -12.77 16.24
CA LEU A 199 5.51 -11.63 15.39
C LEU A 199 4.01 -11.31 15.46
N ALA A 200 3.14 -12.32 15.50
CA ALA A 200 1.70 -12.10 15.70
C ALA A 200 1.41 -11.44 17.06
N ARG A 201 2.11 -11.86 18.13
CA ARG A 201 2.00 -11.24 19.46
C ARG A 201 2.54 -9.82 19.49
N GLU A 202 3.63 -9.54 18.79
CA GLU A 202 4.13 -8.16 18.62
C GLU A 202 3.11 -7.27 17.89
N ALA A 203 2.37 -7.80 16.92
CA ALA A 203 1.29 -7.06 16.27
C ALA A 203 0.15 -6.73 17.26
N ILE A 204 -0.22 -7.69 18.13
CA ILE A 204 -1.20 -7.48 19.20
C ILE A 204 -0.72 -6.42 20.19
N PHE A 205 0.56 -6.46 20.58
CA PHE A 205 1.15 -5.48 21.48
C PHE A 205 1.19 -4.08 20.86
N ALA A 206 1.46 -3.98 19.55
CA ALA A 206 1.47 -2.72 18.81
C ALA A 206 0.07 -2.08 18.73
N ASP A 207 -0.99 -2.89 18.59
CA ASP A 207 -2.38 -2.43 18.64
C ASP A 207 -3.33 -3.57 19.10
N THR A 208 -3.78 -3.50 20.36
CA THR A 208 -4.66 -4.51 20.98
C THR A 208 -6.08 -4.54 20.40
N ASN A 209 -6.43 -3.57 19.55
CA ASN A 209 -7.70 -3.55 18.83
C ASN A 209 -7.57 -4.05 17.39
N PHE A 210 -6.35 -4.41 16.94
CA PHE A 210 -6.12 -4.91 15.60
C PHE A 210 -6.47 -6.39 15.49
N PRO A 211 -7.56 -6.77 14.77
CA PRO A 211 -8.03 -8.16 14.77
C PRO A 211 -7.03 -9.14 14.19
N MET A 212 -6.23 -8.72 13.19
CA MET A 212 -5.37 -9.66 12.48
C MET A 212 -4.20 -10.20 13.31
N GLY A 213 -3.75 -9.48 14.33
CA GLY A 213 -2.76 -10.02 15.27
C GLY A 213 -3.28 -11.29 15.95
N TYR A 214 -4.52 -11.24 16.47
CA TYR A 214 -5.19 -12.37 17.08
C TYR A 214 -5.51 -13.49 16.09
N TYR A 215 -5.99 -13.14 14.89
CA TYR A 215 -6.25 -14.12 13.83
C TYR A 215 -5.00 -14.94 13.48
N TRP A 216 -3.86 -14.30 13.26
CA TRP A 216 -2.64 -15.01 12.89
C TRP A 216 -2.09 -15.84 14.05
N ALA A 217 -2.17 -15.35 15.28
CA ALA A 217 -1.81 -16.14 16.46
C ALA A 217 -2.68 -17.41 16.57
N TRP A 218 -4.02 -17.28 16.46
CA TRP A 218 -4.92 -18.43 16.41
C TRP A 218 -4.57 -19.38 15.25
N LYS A 219 -4.35 -18.86 14.04
CA LYS A 219 -4.09 -19.68 12.85
C LYS A 219 -2.82 -20.52 12.97
N ILE A 220 -1.84 -20.05 13.73
CA ILE A 220 -0.59 -20.77 14.06
C ILE A 220 -0.86 -21.84 15.13
N LEU A 221 -1.62 -21.49 16.18
CA LEU A 221 -1.84 -22.35 17.35
C LEU A 221 -2.92 -23.44 17.16
N LYS A 222 -3.88 -23.26 16.26
CA LYS A 222 -5.10 -24.10 16.14
C LYS A 222 -4.89 -25.61 15.91
N ASN A 223 -3.67 -26.04 15.58
CA ASN A 223 -3.32 -27.44 15.39
C ASN A 223 -2.83 -28.12 16.68
N GLU A 224 -2.53 -27.34 17.72
CA GLU A 224 -2.18 -27.83 19.05
C GLU A 224 -3.46 -27.99 19.89
N GLU A 225 -3.57 -29.05 20.69
CA GLU A 225 -4.78 -29.35 21.45
C GLU A 225 -5.19 -28.20 22.37
N ASN A 226 -6.36 -27.60 22.10
CA ASN A 226 -6.96 -26.51 22.87
C ASN A 226 -6.12 -25.22 22.95
N VAL A 227 -5.07 -25.08 22.16
CA VAL A 227 -4.24 -23.86 22.14
C VAL A 227 -4.82 -22.87 21.14
N GLY A 228 -4.90 -21.58 21.51
CA GLY A 228 -5.41 -20.53 20.62
C GLY A 228 -6.91 -20.19 20.78
N LEU A 229 -7.62 -20.77 21.76
CA LEU A 229 -9.02 -20.45 22.03
C LEU A 229 -9.22 -18.97 22.40
N ASP A 230 -8.35 -18.43 23.26
CA ASP A 230 -8.41 -17.04 23.70
C ASP A 230 -8.22 -16.07 22.51
N GLU A 231 -7.23 -16.36 21.64
CA GLU A 231 -6.97 -15.57 20.44
C GLU A 231 -8.14 -15.65 19.45
N ALA A 232 -8.74 -16.83 19.26
CA ALA A 232 -9.92 -17.03 18.43
C ALA A 232 -11.12 -16.20 18.92
N GLN A 233 -11.42 -16.30 20.21
CA GLN A 233 -12.51 -15.55 20.84
C GLN A 233 -12.28 -14.04 20.74
N ARG A 234 -11.05 -13.58 20.97
CA ARG A 234 -10.71 -12.16 20.87
C ARG A 234 -10.80 -11.63 19.45
N TYR A 235 -10.35 -12.39 18.44
CA TYR A 235 -10.53 -12.04 17.04
C TYR A 235 -12.01 -11.84 16.68
N LEU A 236 -12.88 -12.80 17.04
CA LEU A 236 -14.31 -12.67 16.76
C LEU A 236 -14.96 -11.51 17.49
N ALA A 237 -14.62 -11.32 18.78
CA ALA A 237 -15.14 -10.20 19.56
C ALA A 237 -14.80 -8.87 18.88
N LEU A 238 -13.56 -8.70 18.42
CA LEU A 238 -13.14 -7.51 17.68
C LEU A 238 -13.89 -7.42 16.34
N CYS A 239 -13.96 -8.48 15.54
CA CYS A 239 -14.63 -8.44 14.24
C CYS A 239 -16.14 -8.14 14.33
N LYS A 240 -16.82 -8.55 15.41
CA LYS A 240 -18.23 -8.21 15.66
C LYS A 240 -18.45 -6.71 15.95
N VAL A 241 -17.45 -6.03 16.50
CA VAL A 241 -17.52 -4.59 16.82
C VAL A 241 -16.80 -3.70 15.80
N VAL A 242 -16.28 -4.26 14.71
CA VAL A 242 -15.61 -3.51 13.62
C VAL A 242 -16.66 -2.68 12.86
N MET A 243 -16.92 -1.48 13.40
CA MET A 243 -17.71 -0.42 12.79
C MET A 243 -17.02 0.16 11.55
N PRO A 244 -17.73 0.86 10.66
CA PRO A 244 -17.13 1.50 9.47
C PRO A 244 -15.89 2.35 9.79
N THR A 245 -15.88 3.06 10.92
CA THR A 245 -14.73 3.85 11.39
C THR A 245 -13.50 2.99 11.65
N LEU A 246 -13.67 1.80 12.24
CA LEU A 246 -12.57 0.89 12.53
C LEU A 246 -12.06 0.19 11.26
N ARG A 247 -12.95 -0.10 10.30
CA ARG A 247 -12.53 -0.57 8.96
C ARG A 247 -11.64 0.44 8.25
N ARG A 248 -11.97 1.74 8.36
CA ARG A 248 -11.11 2.82 7.81
C ARG A 248 -9.78 2.93 8.54
N LYS A 249 -9.75 2.73 9.88
CA LYS A 249 -8.48 2.67 10.63
C LYS A 249 -7.59 1.55 10.09
N TYR A 250 -8.17 0.39 9.79
CA TYR A 250 -7.48 -0.80 9.28
C TYR A 250 -7.50 -0.94 7.76
N TYR A 251 -7.57 0.18 7.04
CA TYR A 251 -7.70 0.26 5.58
C TYR A 251 -6.71 -0.63 4.81
N TRP A 252 -5.47 -0.66 5.30
CA TRP A 252 -4.32 -1.34 4.68
C TRP A 252 -4.38 -2.86 4.78
N GLU A 253 -5.30 -3.44 5.56
CA GLU A 253 -5.42 -4.88 5.71
C GLU A 253 -6.53 -5.45 4.82
N PRO A 254 -6.20 -6.03 3.65
CA PRO A 254 -7.20 -6.54 2.70
C PRO A 254 -8.00 -7.74 3.23
N GLU A 255 -7.45 -8.46 4.21
CA GLU A 255 -8.04 -9.71 4.75
C GLU A 255 -8.75 -9.49 6.10
N LEU A 256 -9.03 -8.23 6.45
CA LEU A 256 -9.68 -7.88 7.72
C LEU A 256 -11.02 -8.60 7.87
N CYS A 257 -11.12 -9.44 8.91
CA CYS A 257 -12.34 -10.15 9.30
C CYS A 257 -12.97 -11.06 8.22
N VAL A 258 -12.16 -11.63 7.32
CA VAL A 258 -12.66 -12.51 6.24
C VAL A 258 -13.03 -13.91 6.75
N ASP A 259 -12.38 -14.42 7.79
CA ASP A 259 -12.44 -15.84 8.20
C ASP A 259 -13.29 -16.07 9.46
N THR A 260 -14.26 -15.20 9.76
CA THR A 260 -15.06 -15.29 11.00
C THR A 260 -15.80 -16.62 11.14
N GLU A 261 -16.36 -17.16 10.05
CA GLU A 261 -17.09 -18.44 10.08
C GLU A 261 -16.18 -19.62 10.45
N SER A 262 -14.96 -19.63 9.92
CA SER A 262 -13.97 -20.68 10.23
C SER A 262 -13.53 -20.62 11.69
N VAL A 263 -13.38 -19.40 12.24
CA VAL A 263 -13.02 -19.22 13.66
C VAL A 263 -14.19 -19.61 14.57
N GLU A 264 -15.43 -19.27 14.20
CA GLU A 264 -16.62 -19.70 14.95
C GLU A 264 -16.77 -21.22 15.00
N ALA A 265 -16.51 -21.90 13.88
CA ALA A 265 -16.53 -23.36 13.82
C ALA A 265 -15.45 -24.00 14.72
N TYR A 266 -14.25 -23.39 14.76
CA TYR A 266 -13.18 -23.83 15.65
C TYR A 266 -13.58 -23.75 17.12
N ILE A 267 -14.12 -22.60 17.56
CA ILE A 267 -14.54 -22.39 18.95
C ILE A 267 -15.60 -23.42 19.36
N LYS A 268 -16.63 -23.62 18.53
CA LYS A 268 -17.69 -24.61 18.80
C LYS A 268 -17.13 -26.04 18.93
N LYS A 269 -16.16 -26.41 18.09
CA LYS A 269 -15.53 -27.73 18.14
C LYS A 269 -14.78 -27.94 19.47
N VAL A 270 -14.00 -26.96 19.89
CA VAL A 270 -13.21 -27.02 21.13
C VAL A 270 -14.11 -27.05 22.36
N GLU A 271 -15.13 -26.18 22.42
CA GLU A 271 -16.08 -26.12 23.53
C GLU A 271 -16.94 -27.40 23.65
N GLY A 272 -17.32 -28.00 22.51
CA GLY A 272 -18.06 -29.26 22.47
C GLY A 272 -17.25 -30.49 22.89
N GLN A 273 -15.92 -30.43 22.84
CA GLN A 273 -15.04 -31.50 23.36
C GLN A 273 -14.80 -31.39 24.87
N ALA A 274 -15.08 -30.23 25.47
CA ALA A 274 -14.95 -29.99 26.90
C ALA A 274 -16.21 -30.34 27.71
N SER A 275 -17.31 -30.72 27.02
CA SER A 275 -18.60 -31.13 27.61
C SER A 275 -18.70 -32.65 27.71
#